data_AF-A0A3B9I4Q5-F1
#
_entry.id   AF-A0A3B9I4Q5-F1
#
_cell.length_a   1.000
_cell.length_b   1.000
_cell.length_c   1.000
_cell.angle_alpha   90.00
_cell.angle_beta   90.00
_cell.angle_gamma   90.00
#
_symmetry.space_group_name_H-M   'P 1'
#
loop_
_entity.id
_entity.type
_entity.pdbx_description
1 polymer ?
#
loop_
_entity_poly.entity_id
_entity_poly.type
_entity_poly.pdbx_seq_one_letter_code
_entity_poly.pdbx_strand_id
1 'polypeptide(L)' 'ENGNQIFMLAQSYMPAQQTQILINPTDANISPWYSLEGIDQLRTPEWIFDLDRLKRFEN' A
#
# COMPACT_ATOMS: atom_id res chain seq x y z
N GLU A 1 21.07 -13.47 2.12
CA GLU A 1 20.80 -12.12 2.63
C GLU A 1 19.29 -11.92 2.62
N ASN A 2 18.64 -11.94 3.79
CA ASN A 2 17.20 -11.72 3.86
C ASN A 2 16.98 -10.21 3.82
N GLY A 3 17.00 -9.63 2.63
CA GLY A 3 16.70 -8.21 2.44
C GLY A 3 15.21 -8.00 2.63
N ASN A 4 14.84 -7.11 3.55
CA ASN A 4 13.45 -6.71 3.75
C ASN A 4 12.96 -5.99 2.48
N GLN A 5 11.96 -6.58 1.83
CA GLN A 5 11.36 -6.02 0.63
C GLN A 5 10.37 -4.94 1.02
N ILE A 6 10.71 -3.69 0.70
CA ILE A 6 9.84 -2.53 0.86
C ILE A 6 9.31 -2.08 -0.50
N PHE A 7 8.14 -1.44 -0.50
CA PHE A 7 7.48 -0.98 -1.72
C PHE A 7 6.82 0.39 -1.50
N MET A 8 6.49 1.06 -2.61
CA MET A 8 5.77 2.33 -2.62
C MET A 8 4.45 2.16 -3.37
N LEU A 9 3.43 2.90 -2.94
CA LEU A 9 2.13 2.92 -3.60
C LEU A 9 1.90 4.29 -4.25
N ALA A 10 1.28 4.26 -5.41
CA ALA A 10 0.85 5.45 -6.13
C ALA A 10 -0.62 5.33 -6.52
N GLN A 11 -1.37 6.43 -6.39
CA GLN A 11 -2.80 6.51 -6.70
C GLN A 11 -3.07 7.70 -7.62
N SER A 12 -4.06 7.53 -8.51
CA SER A 12 -4.58 8.57 -9.39
C SER A 12 -6.11 8.51 -9.38
N TYR A 13 -6.79 9.64 -9.43
CA TYR A 13 -8.25 9.70 -9.45
C TYR A 13 -8.76 10.12 -10.83
N MET A 14 -9.74 9.40 -11.38
CA MET A 14 -10.47 9.90 -12.55
C MET A 14 -11.45 11.01 -12.11
N PRO A 15 -11.58 12.13 -12.85
CA PRO A 15 -11.09 12.40 -14.21
C PRO A 15 -9.67 13.01 -14.30
N ALA A 16 -8.96 13.26 -13.20
CA ALA A 16 -7.77 14.12 -13.18
C ALA A 16 -6.41 13.37 -13.11
N GLN A 17 -5.59 13.65 -14.11
CA GLN A 17 -4.33 13.03 -14.54
C GLN A 17 -3.11 13.09 -13.59
N GLN A 18 -3.29 13.35 -12.29
CA GLN A 18 -2.15 13.50 -11.38
C GLN A 18 -1.93 12.24 -10.53
N THR A 19 -0.80 11.57 -10.76
CA THR A 19 -0.30 10.50 -9.90
C THR A 19 0.25 11.08 -8.60
N GLN A 20 -0.19 10.54 -7.48
CA GLN A 20 0.28 10.91 -6.15
C GLN A 20 0.88 9.69 -5.46
N ILE A 21 2.00 9.87 -4.75
CA ILE A 21 2.57 8.84 -3.88
C ILE A 21 1.77 8.83 -2.58
N LEU A 22 1.37 7.65 -2.13
CA LEU A 22 0.62 7.47 -0.89
C LEU A 22 1.57 7.47 0.30
N ILE A 23 1.34 8.37 1.26
CA ILE A 23 2.07 8.38 2.54
C ILE A 23 1.74 7.12 3.34
N ASN A 24 2.72 6.50 4.00
CA ASN A 24 2.47 5.38 4.91
C ASN A 24 2.01 5.93 6.26
N PRO A 25 0.74 5.72 6.68
CA PRO A 25 0.24 6.20 7.97
C PRO A 25 0.65 5.29 9.14
N THR A 26 1.15 4.08 8.86
CA THR A 26 1.46 3.06 9.86
C THR A 26 2.86 3.22 10.44
N ASP A 27 3.81 3.69 9.63
CA ASP A 27 5.18 3.96 10.06
C ASP A 27 5.73 5.23 9.40
N ALA A 28 5.82 6.29 10.21
CA ALA A 28 6.32 7.58 9.77
C ALA A 28 7.84 7.59 9.50
N ASN A 29 8.60 6.63 10.04
CA ASN A 29 10.06 6.59 9.87
C ASN A 29 10.46 6.10 8.48
N ILE A 30 9.66 5.20 7.89
CA ILE A 30 9.90 4.67 6.55
C ILE A 30 8.99 5.29 5.49
N SER A 31 8.01 6.11 5.87
CA SER A 31 7.11 6.79 4.93
C SER A 31 7.90 7.57 3.86
N PRO A 32 7.57 7.42 2.55
CA PRO A 32 6.35 6.83 2.00
C PRO A 32 6.44 5.31 1.69
N TRP A 33 7.50 4.63 2.14
CA TRP A 33 7.67 3.20 1.93
C TRP A 33 6.80 2.35 2.87
N TYR A 34 6.40 1.19 2.38
CA TYR A 34 5.61 0.19 3.07
C TYR A 34 6.43 -1.11 3.19
N SER A 35 6.26 -1.80 4.31
CA SER A 35 6.79 -3.15 4.54
C SER A 35 5.63 -4.13 4.70
N LEU A 36 5.74 -5.33 4.12
CA LEU A 36 4.81 -6.43 4.38
C LEU A 36 5.23 -7.27 5.61
N GLU A 37 6.38 -6.98 6.20
CA GLU A 37 6.89 -7.76 7.33
C GLU A 37 6.07 -7.50 8.59
N GLY A 38 5.45 -8.55 9.13
CA GLY A 38 4.76 -8.50 10.42
C GLY A 38 3.45 -7.71 10.43
N ILE A 39 2.81 -7.48 9.27
CA ILE A 39 1.51 -6.83 9.17
C ILE A 39 0.43 -7.80 8.67
N ASP A 40 -0.76 -7.72 9.25
CA ASP A 40 -1.96 -8.45 8.78
C ASP A 40 -2.82 -7.61 7.83
N GLN A 41 -2.71 -6.28 7.94
CA GLN A 41 -3.47 -5.30 7.17
C GLN A 41 -2.55 -4.22 6.59
N LEU A 42 -2.72 -3.94 5.30
CA LEU A 42 -2.08 -2.81 4.63
C LEU A 42 -2.99 -1.58 4.72
N ARG A 43 -2.55 -0.57 5.46
CA ARG A 43 -3.28 0.69 5.64
C ARG A 43 -2.71 1.78 4.75
N THR A 44 -3.49 2.25 3.80
CA THR A 44 -3.21 3.47 3.04
C THR A 44 -4.03 4.63 3.60
N PRO A 45 -3.77 5.89 3.19
CA PRO A 45 -4.53 7.04 3.66
C PRO A 45 -6.05 6.94 3.45
N GLU A 46 -6.50 6.20 2.43
CA GLU A 46 -7.92 6.10 2.09
C GLU A 46 -8.53 4.72 2.30
N TRP A 47 -7.72 3.66 2.27
CA TRP A 47 -8.21 2.29 2.25
C TRP A 47 -7.42 1.42 3.24
N ILE A 48 -8.11 0.42 3.79
CA ILE A 48 -7.49 -0.66 4.56
C ILE A 48 -7.70 -1.93 3.76
N PHE A 49 -6.61 -2.62 3.45
CA PHE A 49 -6.62 -3.89 2.74
C PHE A 49 -6.22 -5.00 3.70
N ASP A 50 -7.10 -5.98 3.88
CA ASP A 50 -6.74 -7.23 4.54
C ASP A 50 -5.92 -8.08 3.56
N LEU A 51 -4.75 -8.56 3.97
CA LEU A 51 -3.84 -9.28 3.08
C LEU A 51 -4.40 -10.64 2.62
N ASP A 52 -5.35 -11.19 3.36
CA ASP A 52 -6.05 -12.44 3.03
C ASP A 52 -7.21 -12.26 2.04
N ARG A 53 -7.64 -11.01 1.78
CA ARG A 53 -8.78 -10.69 0.92
C ARG A 53 -8.36 -10.26 -0.47
N LEU A 54 -7.96 -11.25 -1.25
CA LEU A 54 -7.68 -11.08 -2.68
C LEU A 54 -8.99 -11.10 -3.49
N LYS A 55 -9.31 -9.99 -4.15
CA LYS A 55 -10.39 -9.94 -5.14
C LYS A 55 -10.03 -10.83 -6.34
N ARG A 56 -10.92 -11.77 -6.69
CA ARG A 56 -10.85 -12.56 -7.91
C ARG A 56 -12.04 -12.18 -8.80
N PHE A 57 -11.84 -12.12 -10.10
CA PHE A 57 -12.94 -11.97 -11.04
C PHE A 57 -13.57 -13.35 -11.25
N GLU A 58 -14.90 -13.43 -11.26
CA GLU A 58 -15.59 -14.65 -11.65
C GLU A 58 -15.35 -14.91 -13.15
N ASN A 59 -15.15 -16.18 -13.50
CA ASN A 59 -14.90 -16.62 -14.88
C ASN A 59 -16.18 -16.57 -15.73
#